data_AF-A0A521DSM9-F1
#
_entry.id   AF-A0A521DSM9-F1
#
_cell.length_a   1.000
_cell.length_b   1.000
_cell.length_c   1.000
_cell.angle_alpha   90.00
_cell.angle_beta   90.00
_cell.angle_gamma   90.00
#
_symmetry.space_group_name_H-M   'P 1'
#
loop_
_entity.id
_entity.type
_entity.pdbx_description
1 polymer ?
#
loop_
_entity_poly.entity_id
_entity_poly.type
_entity_poly.pdbx_seq_one_letter_code
_entity_poly.pdbx_strand_id
1 'polypeptide(L)'
;MEIKIGTPQILKILNILSWIIFIGLCVEAGMYLFNGIYTMTINSYNARFLNLLDLYNYSPSFYIQELCFISIVAILKSIMFYLIVKMLHEKKLNIEQPFTPETGRFISYLSYLAFGIGLFSFWAFKFNNWLASNGVKLPTLESLNLEGHSIWIFMAIVMFVIGQIFKRGIEIQSEIDLTI
;
A
#
# COMPACT_ATOMS: atom_id res chain seq x y z
N MET A 1 32.98 21.86 2.10
CA MET A 1 31.93 22.16 1.11
C MET A 1 30.62 21.66 1.68
N GLU A 2 29.74 22.56 2.12
CA GLU A 2 28.38 22.19 2.52
C GLU A 2 27.57 21.90 1.26
N ILE A 3 27.16 20.65 1.07
CA ILE A 3 26.22 20.31 -0.01
C ILE A 3 24.84 20.82 0.44
N LYS A 4 24.46 22.02 0.02
CA LYS A 4 23.10 22.53 0.19
C LYS A 4 22.19 21.89 -0.86
N ILE A 5 21.51 20.81 -0.48
CA ILE A 5 20.49 20.18 -1.34
C ILE A 5 19.25 21.07 -1.31
N GLY A 6 18.84 21.57 -2.47
CA GLY A 6 17.63 22.38 -2.59
C GLY A 6 16.37 21.52 -2.56
N THR A 7 15.26 22.05 -2.03
CA THR A 7 13.94 21.42 -2.03
C THR A 7 13.52 20.84 -3.40
N PRO A 8 13.77 21.50 -4.56
CA PRO A 8 13.45 20.93 -5.87
C PRO A 8 14.26 19.67 -6.21
N GLN A 9 15.51 19.59 -5.73
CA GLN A 9 16.35 18.40 -5.92
C GLN A 9 15.84 17.22 -5.09
N ILE A 10 15.40 17.48 -3.85
CA ILE A 10 14.79 16.46 -2.97
C ILE A 10 13.53 15.89 -3.63
N LEU A 11 12.62 16.74 -4.10
CA LEU A 11 11.40 16.29 -4.78
C LEU A 11 11.70 15.49 -6.04
N LYS A 12 12.72 15.87 -6.81
CA LYS A 12 13.12 15.12 -8.01
C LYS A 12 13.63 13.72 -7.66
N ILE A 13 14.45 13.59 -6.62
CA ILE A 13 14.95 12.30 -6.13
C ILE A 13 13.79 11.43 -5.64
N LEU A 14 12.91 12.00 -4.81
CA LEU A 14 11.72 11.29 -4.31
C LEU A 14 10.81 10.81 -5.44
N ASN A 15 10.65 11.62 -6.50
CA ASN A 15 9.86 11.22 -7.66
C ASN A 15 10.46 10.00 -8.38
N ILE A 16 11.78 9.99 -8.60
CA ILE A 16 12.47 8.86 -9.24
C ILE A 16 12.33 7.59 -8.39
N LEU A 17 12.56 7.70 -7.07
CA LEU A 17 12.42 6.57 -6.14
C LEU A 17 10.98 6.05 -6.11
N SER A 18 9.99 6.94 -6.09
CA SER A 18 8.57 6.58 -6.07
C SER A 18 8.17 5.82 -7.34
N TRP A 19 8.68 6.21 -8.51
CA TRP A 19 8.45 5.49 -9.76
C TRP A 19 9.04 4.07 -9.74
N ILE A 20 10.26 3.89 -9.24
CA ILE A 20 10.90 2.58 -9.13
C ILE A 20 10.05 1.65 -8.24
N ILE A 21 9.64 2.14 -7.07
CA ILE A 21 8.81 1.36 -6.13
C ILE A 21 7.44 1.05 -6.74
N PHE A 22 6.80 2.04 -7.37
CA PHE A 22 5.49 1.85 -8.01
C PHE A 22 5.52 0.76 -9.08
N ILE A 23 6.54 0.75 -9.94
CA ILE A 23 6.68 -0.28 -10.99
C ILE A 23 6.87 -1.66 -10.35
N GLY A 24 7.71 -1.77 -9.32
CA GLY A 24 7.92 -3.02 -8.59
C GLY A 24 6.62 -3.58 -8.01
N LEU A 25 5.84 -2.75 -7.33
CA LEU A 25 4.55 -3.14 -6.74
C LEU A 25 3.51 -3.53 -7.80
N CYS A 26 3.50 -2.86 -8.95
CA CYS A 26 2.63 -3.24 -10.08
C CYS A 26 2.97 -4.63 -10.63
N VAL A 27 4.27 -4.93 -10.79
CA VAL A 27 4.73 -6.26 -11.23
C VAL A 27 4.33 -7.32 -10.21
N GLU A 28 4.51 -7.03 -8.92
CA GLU A 28 4.13 -7.92 -7.83
C GLU A 28 2.62 -8.21 -7.81
N ALA A 29 1.78 -7.17 -7.87
CA ALA A 29 0.32 -7.32 -7.93
C ALA A 29 -0.12 -8.10 -9.18
N GLY A 30 0.48 -7.81 -10.34
CA GLY A 30 0.21 -8.53 -11.59
C GLY A 30 0.62 -10.00 -11.51
N MET A 31 1.76 -10.30 -10.87
CA MET A 31 2.24 -11.66 -10.65
C MET A 31 1.28 -12.46 -9.77
N TYR A 32 0.76 -11.90 -8.68
CA TYR A 32 -0.21 -12.58 -7.83
C TYR A 32 -1.53 -12.84 -8.54
N LEU A 33 -2.09 -11.85 -9.24
CA LEU A 33 -3.32 -12.00 -9.99
C LEU A 33 -3.19 -13.05 -11.11
N PHE A 34 -2.14 -12.95 -11.92
CA PHE A 34 -1.92 -13.87 -13.03
C PHE A 34 -1.72 -15.30 -12.55
N ASN A 35 -0.82 -15.53 -11.59
CA ASN A 35 -0.59 -16.87 -11.04
C ASN A 35 -1.82 -17.41 -10.34
N GLY A 36 -2.58 -16.55 -9.68
CA GLY A 36 -3.86 -16.89 -9.08
C GLY A 36 -4.84 -17.46 -10.09
N ILE A 37 -5.13 -16.69 -11.14
CA ILE A 37 -6.04 -17.09 -12.22
C ILE A 37 -5.52 -18.35 -12.93
N TYR A 38 -4.23 -18.39 -13.26
CA TYR A 38 -3.60 -19.54 -13.92
C TYR A 38 -3.74 -20.83 -13.09
N THR A 39 -3.54 -20.74 -11.77
CA THR A 39 -3.68 -21.89 -10.86
C THR A 39 -5.13 -22.40 -10.82
N MET A 40 -6.11 -21.50 -10.86
CA MET A 40 -7.52 -21.86 -10.76
C MET A 40 -8.11 -22.38 -12.07
N THR A 41 -7.57 -21.97 -13.22
CA THR A 41 -8.18 -22.22 -14.54
C THR A 41 -7.40 -23.18 -15.41
N ILE A 42 -6.07 -23.26 -15.26
CA ILE A 42 -5.19 -23.99 -16.16
C ILE A 42 -4.47 -25.13 -15.44
N ASN A 43 -3.74 -24.84 -14.35
CA ASN A 43 -2.93 -25.85 -13.68
C ASN A 43 -2.82 -25.60 -12.17
N SER A 44 -3.51 -26.42 -11.38
CA SER A 44 -3.50 -26.36 -9.92
C SER A 44 -2.12 -26.55 -9.28
N TYR A 45 -1.20 -27.27 -9.95
CA TYR A 45 0.18 -27.43 -9.48
C TYR A 45 0.93 -26.10 -9.39
N ASN A 46 0.48 -25.08 -10.12
CA ASN A 46 1.06 -23.73 -10.07
C ASN A 46 0.93 -23.06 -8.69
N ALA A 47 0.08 -23.56 -7.78
CA ALA A 47 0.05 -23.12 -6.39
C ALA A 47 1.43 -23.19 -5.70
N ARG A 48 2.32 -24.07 -6.19
CA ARG A 48 3.71 -24.17 -5.73
C ARG A 48 4.54 -22.91 -5.98
N PHE A 49 4.19 -22.07 -6.94
CA PHE A 49 4.89 -20.81 -7.24
C PHE A 49 4.96 -19.89 -6.01
N LEU A 50 3.89 -19.83 -5.23
CA LEU A 50 3.82 -19.08 -3.97
C LEU A 50 4.06 -19.98 -2.74
N ASN A 51 4.53 -21.22 -2.93
CA ASN A 51 4.60 -22.25 -1.88
C ASN A 51 3.26 -22.54 -1.18
N LEU A 52 2.14 -22.35 -1.88
CA LEU A 52 0.78 -22.57 -1.37
C LEU A 52 0.18 -23.91 -1.83
N LEU A 53 1.00 -24.84 -2.34
CA LEU A 53 0.52 -26.13 -2.83
C LEU A 53 -0.12 -26.97 -1.71
N ASP A 54 0.47 -26.96 -0.51
CA ASP A 54 -0.08 -27.66 0.65
C ASP A 54 -1.44 -27.07 1.07
N LEU A 55 -1.58 -25.75 1.02
CA LEU A 55 -2.86 -25.07 1.26
C LEU A 55 -3.91 -25.42 0.20
N TYR A 56 -3.51 -25.45 -1.08
CA TYR A 56 -4.40 -25.82 -2.17
C TYR A 56 -4.90 -27.27 -2.02
N ASN A 57 -4.02 -28.20 -1.68
CA ASN A 57 -4.36 -29.60 -1.43
C ASN A 57 -5.26 -29.78 -0.20
N TYR A 58 -5.07 -28.94 0.83
CA TYR A 58 -5.93 -28.92 2.01
C TYR A 58 -7.33 -28.40 1.69
N SER A 59 -7.43 -27.27 0.99
CA SER A 59 -8.70 -26.70 0.52
C SER A 59 -8.48 -25.65 -0.57
N PRO A 60 -8.96 -25.89 -1.80
CA PRO A 60 -8.92 -24.90 -2.87
C PRO A 60 -9.62 -23.59 -2.49
N SER A 61 -10.69 -23.63 -1.68
CA SER A 61 -11.36 -22.42 -1.19
C SER A 61 -10.48 -21.58 -0.28
N PHE A 62 -9.69 -22.21 0.59
CA PHE A 62 -8.75 -21.48 1.46
C PHE A 62 -7.55 -20.94 0.68
N TYR A 63 -7.10 -21.64 -0.36
CA TYR A 63 -6.13 -21.10 -1.31
C TYR A 63 -6.64 -19.80 -1.97
N ILE A 64 -7.89 -19.79 -2.45
CA ILE A 64 -8.49 -18.61 -3.06
C ILE A 64 -8.57 -17.46 -2.05
N GLN A 65 -8.97 -17.75 -0.82
CA GLN A 65 -9.05 -16.75 0.25
C GLN A 65 -7.68 -16.13 0.54
N GLU A 66 -6.63 -16.94 0.64
CA GLU A 66 -5.26 -16.46 0.85
C GLU A 66 -4.78 -15.60 -0.32
N LEU A 67 -5.01 -16.08 -1.54
CA LEU A 67 -4.69 -15.34 -2.77
C LEU A 67 -5.42 -13.99 -2.84
N CYS A 68 -6.67 -13.92 -2.38
CA CYS A 68 -7.42 -12.66 -2.29
C CYS A 68 -6.74 -11.69 -1.32
N PHE A 69 -6.30 -12.15 -0.14
CA PHE A 69 -5.59 -11.28 0.81
C PHE A 69 -4.29 -10.73 0.22
N ILE A 70 -3.45 -11.60 -0.34
CA ILE A 70 -2.18 -11.22 -0.98
C ILE A 70 -2.44 -10.19 -2.09
N SER A 71 -3.42 -10.48 -2.96
CA SER A 71 -3.72 -9.62 -4.11
C SER A 71 -4.28 -8.26 -3.69
N ILE A 72 -5.19 -8.21 -2.72
CA ILE A 72 -5.76 -6.95 -2.22
C ILE A 72 -4.65 -6.09 -1.61
N VAL A 73 -3.80 -6.66 -0.77
CA VAL A 73 -2.70 -5.93 -0.14
C VAL A 73 -1.72 -5.37 -1.18
N ALA A 74 -1.32 -6.18 -2.16
CA ALA A 74 -0.43 -5.75 -3.25
C ALA A 74 -1.07 -4.63 -4.09
N ILE A 75 -2.34 -4.74 -4.45
CA ILE A 75 -3.07 -3.71 -5.22
C ILE A 75 -3.17 -2.41 -4.41
N LEU A 76 -3.51 -2.47 -3.13
CA LEU A 76 -3.60 -1.28 -2.28
C LEU A 76 -2.24 -0.57 -2.16
N LYS A 77 -1.15 -1.31 -1.99
CA LYS A 77 0.23 -0.75 -2.01
C LYS A 77 0.52 -0.07 -3.35
N SER A 78 0.18 -0.70 -4.47
CA SER A 78 0.35 -0.14 -5.82
C SER A 78 -0.46 1.14 -6.02
N ILE A 79 -1.72 1.17 -5.58
CA ILE A 79 -2.57 2.37 -5.64
C ILE A 79 -1.97 3.50 -4.78
N MET A 80 -1.47 3.17 -3.58
CA MET A 80 -0.84 4.15 -2.70
C MET A 80 0.38 4.80 -3.37
N PHE A 81 1.27 4.00 -3.97
CA PHE A 81 2.43 4.52 -4.69
C PHE A 81 2.07 5.23 -5.99
N TYR A 82 1.01 4.82 -6.69
CA TYR A 82 0.47 5.58 -7.81
C TYR A 82 0.07 6.99 -7.38
N LEU A 83 -0.63 7.15 -6.25
CA LEU A 83 -1.01 8.47 -5.75
C LEU A 83 0.22 9.33 -5.41
N ILE A 84 1.26 8.74 -4.80
CA ILE A 84 2.52 9.44 -4.49
C ILE A 84 3.20 9.90 -5.79
N VAL A 85 3.37 9.00 -6.76
CA VAL A 85 3.94 9.30 -8.07
C VAL A 85 3.14 10.41 -8.77
N LYS A 86 1.81 10.30 -8.79
CA LYS A 86 0.93 11.30 -9.39
C LYS A 86 1.12 12.66 -8.75
N MET A 87 1.15 12.73 -7.42
CA MET A 87 1.31 13.98 -6.67
C MET A 87 2.66 14.66 -6.97
N LEU A 88 3.75 13.88 -7.02
CA LEU A 88 5.09 14.38 -7.30
C LEU A 88 5.29 14.76 -8.78
N HIS A 89 4.77 13.95 -9.70
CA HIS A 89 4.91 14.16 -11.14
C HIS A 89 4.09 15.35 -11.63
N GLU A 90 2.85 15.51 -11.17
CA GLU A 90 1.98 16.65 -11.54
C GLU A 90 2.41 17.96 -10.87
N LYS A 91 3.48 17.95 -10.04
CA LYS A 91 3.96 19.10 -9.26
C LYS A 91 2.88 19.76 -8.40
N LYS A 92 1.86 18.99 -8.00
CA LYS A 92 0.76 19.46 -7.13
C LYS A 92 1.19 19.71 -5.70
N LEU A 93 2.36 19.19 -5.33
CA LEU A 93 2.99 19.47 -4.05
C LEU A 93 3.70 20.83 -4.12
N ASN A 94 2.93 21.91 -4.00
CA ASN A 94 3.48 23.26 -3.87
C ASN A 94 4.03 23.43 -2.45
N ILE A 95 5.36 23.43 -2.30
CA ILE A 95 5.99 23.59 -0.98
C ILE A 95 5.92 25.03 -0.49
N GLU A 96 5.76 26.01 -1.39
CA GLU A 96 5.55 27.41 -1.02
C GLU A 96 4.17 27.62 -0.41
N GLN A 97 3.17 26.86 -0.86
CA GLN A 97 1.80 26.87 -0.35
C GLN A 97 1.29 25.44 -0.11
N PRO A 98 1.67 24.78 1.01
CA PRO A 98 1.39 23.37 1.25
C PRO A 98 -0.07 23.08 1.64
N PHE A 99 -0.80 24.09 2.13
CA PHE A 99 -2.18 23.95 2.62
C PHE A 99 -3.21 24.12 1.51
N THR A 100 -3.17 23.22 0.52
CA THR A 100 -4.19 23.15 -0.54
C THR A 100 -5.20 22.02 -0.29
N PRO A 101 -6.46 22.18 -0.73
CA PRO A 101 -7.47 21.10 -0.67
C PRO A 101 -6.98 19.78 -1.31
N GLU A 102 -6.16 19.87 -2.35
CA GLU A 102 -5.57 18.75 -3.06
C GLU A 102 -4.58 17.97 -2.18
N THR A 103 -3.68 18.68 -1.49
CA THR A 103 -2.71 18.08 -0.55
C THR A 103 -3.43 17.45 0.65
N GLY A 104 -4.46 18.12 1.19
CA GLY A 104 -5.27 17.56 2.28
C GLY A 104 -5.99 16.27 1.90
N ARG A 105 -6.59 16.21 0.70
CA ARG A 105 -7.22 14.99 0.16
C ARG A 105 -6.20 13.89 -0.07
N PHE A 106 -5.03 14.22 -0.62
CA PHE A 106 -3.93 13.28 -0.83
C PHE A 106 -3.50 12.61 0.47
N ILE A 107 -3.24 13.38 1.53
CA ILE A 107 -2.87 12.83 2.86
C ILE A 107 -3.98 11.93 3.41
N SER A 108 -5.24 12.34 3.26
CA SER A 108 -6.39 11.55 3.71
C SER A 108 -6.48 10.20 2.97
N TYR A 109 -6.30 10.21 1.64
CA TYR A 109 -6.29 8.97 0.85
C TYR A 109 -5.14 8.04 1.25
N LEU A 110 -3.94 8.58 1.49
CA LEU A 110 -2.82 7.76 1.97
C LEU A 110 -3.11 7.15 3.34
N SER A 111 -3.75 7.90 4.25
CA SER A 111 -4.19 7.36 5.55
C SER A 111 -5.19 6.21 5.39
N TYR A 112 -6.22 6.38 4.54
CA TYR A 112 -7.23 5.33 4.32
C TYR A 112 -6.64 4.10 3.64
N LEU A 113 -5.73 4.27 2.68
CA LEU A 113 -5.03 3.16 2.04
C LEU A 113 -4.14 2.41 3.03
N ALA A 114 -3.37 3.13 3.85
CA ALA A 114 -2.55 2.53 4.90
C ALA A 114 -3.40 1.71 5.90
N PHE A 115 -4.57 2.24 6.27
CA PHE A 115 -5.51 1.53 7.12
C PHE A 115 -6.02 0.24 6.46
N GLY A 116 -6.42 0.32 5.19
CA GLY A 116 -6.84 -0.84 4.40
C GLY A 116 -5.76 -1.90 4.31
N ILE A 117 -4.53 -1.52 3.98
CA ILE A 117 -3.37 -2.43 3.92
C ILE A 117 -3.18 -3.13 5.26
N GLY A 118 -3.19 -2.37 6.37
CA GLY A 118 -3.03 -2.92 7.70
C GLY A 118 -4.16 -3.87 8.10
N LEU A 119 -5.41 -3.54 7.76
CA LEU A 119 -6.59 -4.36 8.04
C LEU A 119 -6.53 -5.72 7.30
N PHE A 120 -6.30 -5.71 5.98
CA PHE A 120 -6.23 -6.94 5.20
C PHE A 120 -5.00 -7.79 5.57
N SER A 121 -3.86 -7.15 5.88
CA SER A 121 -2.67 -7.85 6.38
C SER A 121 -2.93 -8.50 7.74
N PHE A 122 -3.68 -7.85 8.63
CA PHE A 122 -4.07 -8.43 9.92
C PHE A 122 -5.03 -9.61 9.76
N TRP A 123 -5.99 -9.52 8.84
CA TRP A 123 -6.87 -10.65 8.51
C TRP A 123 -6.09 -11.82 7.94
N ALA A 124 -5.15 -11.59 7.02
CA ALA A 124 -4.28 -12.62 6.49
C ALA A 124 -3.44 -13.27 7.61
N PHE A 125 -2.88 -12.48 8.53
CA PHE A 125 -2.16 -12.99 9.71
C PHE A 125 -3.03 -13.91 10.57
N LYS A 126 -4.27 -13.49 10.89
CA LYS A 126 -5.20 -14.31 11.67
C LYS A 126 -5.57 -15.61 10.96
N PHE A 127 -5.81 -15.52 9.65
CA PHE A 127 -6.16 -16.67 8.82
C PHE A 127 -5.01 -17.68 8.72
N ASN A 128 -3.78 -17.21 8.47
CA ASN A 128 -2.58 -18.04 8.43
C ASN A 128 -2.32 -18.74 9.78
N ASN A 129 -2.47 -18.03 10.90
CA ASN A 129 -2.32 -18.64 12.23
C ASN A 129 -3.35 -19.72 12.50
N TRP A 130 -4.61 -19.49 12.08
CA TRP A 130 -5.65 -20.49 12.19
C TRP A 130 -5.33 -21.72 11.33
N LEU A 131 -4.92 -21.55 10.07
CA LEU A 131 -4.51 -22.66 9.21
C LEU A 131 -3.31 -23.43 9.77
N ALA A 132 -2.30 -22.73 10.29
CA ALA A 132 -1.14 -23.34 10.94
C ALA A 132 -1.55 -24.17 12.17
N SER A 133 -2.51 -23.69 12.98
CA SER A 133 -3.05 -24.46 14.12
C SER A 133 -3.79 -25.72 13.70
N ASN A 134 -4.28 -25.79 12.45
CA ASN A 134 -4.89 -26.98 11.85
C ASN A 134 -3.87 -27.89 11.14
N GLY A 135 -2.56 -27.63 11.29
CA GLY A 135 -1.49 -28.46 10.73
C GLY A 135 -1.19 -28.21 9.25
N VAL A 136 -1.74 -27.13 8.66
CA VAL A 136 -1.43 -26.75 7.27
C VAL A 136 -0.07 -26.06 7.22
N LYS A 137 0.82 -26.54 6.35
CA LYS A 137 2.11 -25.89 6.09
C LYS A 137 1.89 -24.69 5.20
N LEU A 138 2.36 -23.53 5.66
CA LEU A 138 2.25 -22.26 4.96
C LEU A 138 3.61 -21.57 4.90
N PRO A 139 3.87 -20.80 3.84
CA PRO A 139 5.02 -19.91 3.81
C PRO A 139 4.87 -18.79 4.85
N THR A 140 5.96 -18.11 5.17
CA THR A 140 5.92 -16.99 6.13
C THR A 140 5.18 -15.80 5.52
N LEU A 141 4.52 -14.99 6.35
CA LEU A 141 3.85 -13.77 5.89
C LEU A 141 4.80 -12.77 5.23
N GLU A 142 6.07 -12.75 5.64
CA GLU A 142 7.14 -11.99 5.01
C GLU A 142 7.31 -12.37 3.54
N SER A 143 7.39 -13.68 3.25
CA SER A 143 7.57 -14.17 1.88
C SER A 143 6.36 -13.91 0.97
N LEU A 144 5.19 -13.67 1.56
CA LEU A 144 3.97 -13.28 0.85
C LEU A 144 3.74 -11.76 0.86
N ASN A 145 4.68 -10.96 1.38
CA ASN A 145 4.58 -9.51 1.53
C ASN A 145 3.32 -9.05 2.32
N LEU A 146 2.85 -9.88 3.25
CA LEU A 146 1.67 -9.66 4.11
C LEU A 146 2.02 -9.24 5.54
N GLU A 147 3.31 -9.08 5.85
CA GLU A 147 3.77 -8.66 7.17
C GLU A 147 3.51 -7.17 7.47
N GLY A 148 3.75 -6.78 8.72
CA GLY A 148 3.73 -5.37 9.13
C GLY A 148 2.34 -4.76 9.33
N HIS A 149 1.30 -5.56 9.54
CA HIS A 149 -0.07 -5.07 9.74
C HIS A 149 -0.18 -3.96 10.82
N SER A 150 0.54 -4.07 11.93
CA SER A 150 0.57 -3.08 13.01
C SER A 150 1.24 -1.78 12.59
N ILE A 151 2.30 -1.86 11.78
CA ILE A 151 3.03 -0.71 11.23
C ILE A 151 2.13 0.06 10.27
N TRP A 152 1.40 -0.63 9.41
CA TRP A 152 0.45 -0.01 8.48
C TRP A 152 -0.71 0.68 9.22
N ILE A 153 -1.28 0.06 10.24
CA ILE A 153 -2.32 0.68 11.08
C ILE A 153 -1.76 1.91 11.82
N PHE A 154 -0.56 1.79 12.39
CA PHE A 154 0.10 2.92 13.07
C PHE A 154 0.33 4.08 12.10
N MET A 155 0.87 3.81 10.91
CA MET A 155 1.06 4.82 9.87
C MET A 155 -0.27 5.47 9.46
N ALA A 156 -1.35 4.68 9.33
CA ALA A 156 -2.66 5.19 9.00
C ALA A 156 -3.16 6.22 10.03
N ILE A 157 -3.00 5.93 11.33
CA ILE A 157 -3.39 6.81 12.43
C ILE A 157 -2.54 8.09 12.41
N VAL A 158 -1.22 7.97 12.25
CA VAL A 158 -0.32 9.13 12.18
C VAL A 158 -0.70 10.02 11.00
N MET A 159 -0.90 9.45 9.81
CA MET A 159 -1.32 10.20 8.63
C MET A 159 -2.71 10.79 8.77
N PHE A 160 -3.63 10.13 9.49
CA PHE A 160 -4.95 10.67 9.76
C PHE A 160 -4.86 11.94 10.61
N VAL A 161 -4.06 11.92 11.67
CA VAL A 161 -3.81 13.09 12.53
C VAL A 161 -3.21 14.23 11.72
N ILE A 162 -2.19 13.95 10.88
CA ILE A 162 -1.60 14.95 9.97
C ILE A 162 -2.68 15.50 9.02
N GLY A 163 -3.54 14.64 8.47
CA GLY A 163 -4.66 15.05 7.62
C GLY A 163 -5.61 16.03 8.30
N GLN A 164 -5.91 15.84 9.59
CA GLN A 164 -6.73 16.79 10.36
C GLN A 164 -6.03 18.14 10.54
N ILE A 165 -4.71 18.15 10.79
CA ILE A 165 -3.93 19.39 10.88
C ILE A 165 -3.96 20.13 9.54
N PHE A 166 -3.75 19.43 8.42
CA PHE A 166 -3.82 20.02 7.09
C PHE A 166 -5.21 20.58 6.80
N LYS A 167 -6.28 19.87 7.16
CA LYS A 167 -7.65 20.36 7.02
C LYS A 167 -7.84 21.71 7.73
N ARG A 168 -7.39 21.82 8.98
CA ARG A 168 -7.47 23.08 9.74
C ARG A 168 -6.60 24.18 9.13
N GLY A 169 -5.40 23.85 8.64
CA GLY A 169 -4.53 24.81 7.96
C GLY A 169 -5.15 25.37 6.67
N ILE A 170 -5.83 24.53 5.89
CA ILE A 170 -6.56 24.94 4.67
C ILE A 170 -7.70 25.91 5.02
N GLU A 171 -8.47 25.62 6.08
CA GLU A 171 -9.55 26.52 6.55
C GLU A 171 -8.99 27.91 6.88
N ILE A 172 -7.91 27.97 7.67
CA ILE A 172 -7.28 29.24 8.07
C ILE A 172 -6.75 30.01 6.85
N GLN A 173 -6.07 29.32 5.91
CA GLN A 173 -5.57 29.96 4.69
C GLN A 173 -6.72 30.57 3.87
N SER A 174 -7.83 29.84 3.75
CA SER A 174 -9.00 30.31 3.00
C SER A 174 -9.68 31.52 3.65
N GLU A 175 -9.69 31.61 4.99
CA GLU A 175 -10.21 32.77 5.71
C GLU A 175 -9.34 34.01 5.46
N ILE A 176 -8.01 33.86 5.49
CA ILE A 176 -7.06 34.96 5.26
C ILE A 176 -7.21 35.50 3.83
N ASP A 177 -7.25 34.61 2.83
CA ASP A 177 -7.37 34.98 1.41
C ASP A 177 -8.69 35.72 1.10
N LEU A 178 -9.74 35.55 1.92
CA LEU A 178 -11.01 36.26 1.79
C LEU A 178 -11.03 37.64 2.47
N THR A 179 -10.05 37.94 3.33
CA THR A 179 -9.98 39.19 4.11
C THR A 179 -8.97 40.21 3.57
N ILE A 180 -8.13 39.82 2.61
CA ILE A 180 -7.16 40.67 1.90
C ILE A 180 -7.76 41.14 0.58
#